data_AF-A0A074Z4X5-F1
#
_entry.id   AF-A0A074Z4X5-F1
#
_cell.length_a   1.000
_cell.length_b   1.000
_cell.length_c   1.000
_cell.angle_alpha   90.00
_cell.angle_beta   90.00
_cell.angle_gamma   90.00
#
_symmetry.space_group_name_H-M   'P 1'
#
loop_
_entity.id
_entity.type
_entity.pdbx_description
1 polymer ?
#
loop_
_entity_poly.entity_id
_entity_poly.type
_entity_poly.pdbx_seq_one_letter_code
_entity_poly.pdbx_strand_id
1 'polypeptide(L)'
;MENLLSSIAYLRAMYNRLLAGIADPDENDWLSDRVNVYDAKIGMQIVKDQLYVPLGAVQPPVYHHSLPATLNFAAFGSMVATAMAHLLGEI
;
A
#
# COMPACT_ATOMS: atom_id res chain seq x y z
N MET A 1 14.20 23.39 -13.55
CA MET A 1 14.56 22.10 -12.89
C MET A 1 13.39 21.56 -12.06
N GLU A 2 12.61 22.43 -11.41
CA GLU A 2 11.39 22.06 -10.65
C GLU A 2 10.33 21.31 -11.46
N ASN A 3 10.12 21.67 -12.74
CA ASN A 3 9.14 20.98 -13.60
C ASN A 3 9.47 19.51 -13.90
N LEU A 4 10.74 19.13 -13.91
CA LEU A 4 11.13 17.75 -14.22
C LEU A 4 10.94 16.85 -13.00
N LEU A 5 11.37 17.31 -11.82
CA LEU A 5 11.23 16.57 -10.57
C LEU A 5 9.76 16.39 -10.17
N SER A 6 8.94 17.43 -10.33
CA SER A 6 7.49 17.35 -10.11
C SER A 6 6.81 16.38 -11.08
N SER A 7 7.19 16.37 -12.36
CA SER A 7 6.67 15.41 -13.35
C SER A 7 7.04 13.96 -12.99
N ILE A 8 8.28 13.73 -12.52
CA ILE A 8 8.72 12.39 -12.08
C ILE A 8 7.95 11.93 -10.84
N ALA A 9 7.73 12.82 -9.87
CA ALA A 9 6.93 12.52 -8.69
C ALA A 9 5.48 12.18 -9.05
N TYR A 10 4.88 12.93 -9.97
CA TYR A 10 3.54 12.66 -10.50
C TYR A 10 3.44 11.28 -11.17
N LEU A 11 4.38 10.94 -12.06
CA LEU A 11 4.38 9.65 -12.75
C LEU A 11 4.56 8.47 -11.77
N ARG A 12 5.40 8.63 -10.74
CA ARG A 12 5.58 7.63 -9.69
C ARG A 12 4.31 7.43 -8.87
N ALA A 13 3.66 8.51 -8.46
CA ALA A 13 2.39 8.45 -7.73
C ALA A 13 1.31 7.76 -8.57
N MET A 14 1.23 8.07 -9.87
CA MET A 14 0.29 7.43 -10.79
C MET A 14 0.56 5.93 -10.97
N TYR A 15 1.83 5.53 -11.08
CA TYR A 15 2.22 4.13 -11.16
C TYR A 15 1.87 3.35 -9.88
N ASN A 16 2.14 3.94 -8.72
CA ASN A 16 1.78 3.35 -7.42
C ASN A 16 0.26 3.17 -7.27
N ARG A 17 -0.55 4.12 -7.75
CA ARG A 17 -2.03 4.01 -7.78
C ARG A 17 -2.51 2.84 -8.61
N LEU A 18 -1.96 2.70 -9.82
CA LEU A 18 -2.30 1.60 -10.72
C LEU A 18 -1.93 0.24 -10.11
N LEU A 19 -0.74 0.14 -9.49
CA LEU A 19 -0.30 -1.08 -8.83
C LEU A 19 -1.15 -1.44 -7.61
N ALA A 20 -1.54 -0.44 -6.80
CA ALA A 20 -2.30 -0.67 -5.58
C ALA A 20 -3.83 -0.79 -5.81
N GLY A 21 -4.31 -0.60 -7.04
CA GLY A 21 -5.73 -0.70 -7.39
C GLY A 21 -6.59 0.40 -6.80
N ILE A 22 -6.04 1.61 -6.64
CA ILE A 22 -6.65 2.71 -5.89
C ILE A 22 -7.34 3.68 -6.83
N ALA A 23 -8.65 3.82 -6.65
CA ALA A 23 -9.50 4.63 -7.52
C ALA A 23 -9.75 6.05 -6.99
N ASP A 24 -9.45 6.33 -5.71
CA ASP A 24 -9.88 7.58 -5.07
C ASP A 24 -8.80 8.69 -5.13
N PRO A 25 -9.10 9.85 -5.75
CA PRO A 25 -8.22 11.02 -5.75
C PRO A 25 -8.12 11.77 -4.41
N ASP A 26 -8.95 11.50 -3.39
CA ASP A 26 -8.75 12.11 -2.06
C ASP A 26 -7.75 11.32 -1.19
N GLU A 27 -7.46 10.06 -1.55
CA GLU A 27 -6.34 9.25 -1.04
C GLU A 27 -4.96 9.68 -1.61
N ASN A 28 -4.86 10.89 -2.19
CA ASN A 28 -3.68 11.30 -2.95
C ASN A 28 -2.47 11.71 -2.10
N ASP A 29 -2.65 12.06 -0.83
CA ASP A 29 -1.60 12.68 -0.01
C ASP A 29 -0.52 11.68 0.47
N TRP A 30 -0.89 10.40 0.63
CA TRP A 30 0.09 9.36 0.99
C TRP A 30 0.83 8.82 -0.24
N LEU A 31 0.17 8.66 -1.39
CA LEU A 31 0.79 8.17 -2.64
C LEU A 31 1.83 9.11 -3.24
N SER A 32 1.74 10.41 -2.94
CA SER A 32 2.63 11.43 -3.50
C SER A 32 4.03 11.45 -2.88
N ASP A 33 4.22 10.85 -1.69
CA ASP A 33 5.43 11.05 -0.90
C ASP A 33 6.19 9.75 -0.60
N ARG A 34 7.08 9.37 -1.52
CA ARG A 34 8.09 8.29 -1.35
C ARG A 34 7.51 6.96 -0.82
N VAL A 35 6.31 6.60 -1.25
CA VAL A 35 5.70 5.31 -0.92
C VAL A 35 6.18 4.22 -1.87
N ASN A 36 6.59 3.09 -1.30
CA ASN A 36 6.78 1.85 -2.03
C ASN A 36 5.53 0.98 -1.84
N VAL A 37 4.94 0.54 -2.94
CA VAL A 37 3.83 -0.42 -2.92
C VAL A 37 4.42 -1.82 -2.87
N TYR A 38 4.11 -2.56 -1.81
CA TYR A 38 4.50 -3.95 -1.67
C TYR A 38 3.35 -4.87 -2.13
N ASP A 39 3.72 -5.87 -2.93
CA ASP A 39 2.85 -6.96 -3.41
C ASP A 39 1.47 -6.52 -3.92
N ALA A 40 1.43 -5.38 -4.64
CA ALA A 40 0.25 -4.78 -5.26
C ALA A 40 -0.91 -4.46 -4.29
N LYS A 41 -0.69 -4.48 -2.96
CA LYS A 41 -1.81 -4.47 -2.00
C LYS A 41 -1.57 -3.72 -0.71
N ILE A 42 -0.33 -3.38 -0.32
CA ILE A 42 -0.06 -2.59 0.89
C ILE A 42 1.02 -1.54 0.57
N GLY A 43 0.73 -0.28 0.88
CA GLY A 43 1.66 0.84 0.75
C GLY A 43 2.44 1.06 2.03
N MET A 44 3.75 1.33 1.92
CA MET A 44 4.61 1.66 3.06
C MET A 44 5.26 3.03 2.85
N GLN A 45 5.12 3.91 3.84
CA GLN A 45 5.86 5.18 3.90
C GLN A 45 6.93 5.12 4.98
N ILE A 46 8.14 4.77 4.58
CA ILE A 46 9.28 4.53 5.50
C ILE A 46 9.62 5.78 6.33
N VAL A 47 9.60 6.97 5.72
CA VAL A 47 10.00 8.22 6.40
C VAL A 47 9.05 8.62 7.52
N LYS A 48 7.76 8.30 7.37
CA LYS A 48 6.71 8.63 8.35
C LYS A 48 6.37 7.45 9.27
N ASP A 49 7.01 6.29 9.06
CA ASP A 49 6.68 5.02 9.72
C ASP A 49 5.19 4.69 9.64
N GLN A 50 4.64 4.77 8.42
CA GLN A 50 3.22 4.57 8.16
C GLN A 50 2.98 3.39 7.24
N LEU A 51 2.02 2.56 7.63
CA LEU A 51 1.45 1.49 6.83
C LEU A 51 0.10 1.95 6.28
N TYR A 52 -0.11 1.78 4.99
CA TYR A 52 -1.37 2.07 4.34
C TYR A 52 -1.91 0.83 3.64
N VAL A 53 -3.17 0.49 3.94
CA VAL A 53 -3.88 -0.64 3.33
C VAL A 53 -4.98 -0.09 2.42
N PRO A 54 -4.85 -0.19 1.09
CA PRO A 54 -5.94 0.16 0.18
C PRO A 54 -7.18 -0.70 0.40
N LEU A 55 -8.35 -0.07 0.25
CA LEU A 55 -9.63 -0.78 0.30
C LEU A 55 -9.71 -1.89 -0.76
N GLY A 56 -9.05 -1.72 -1.91
CA GLY A 56 -8.93 -2.74 -2.95
C GLY A 56 -8.15 -4.00 -2.53
N ALA A 57 -7.39 -3.95 -1.43
CA ALA A 57 -6.78 -5.15 -0.84
C ALA A 57 -7.72 -5.89 0.12
N VAL A 58 -8.77 -5.22 0.62
CA VAL A 58 -9.74 -5.75 1.59
C VAL A 58 -10.91 -6.42 0.84
N GLN A 59 -10.59 -7.42 0.05
CA GLN A 59 -11.56 -8.19 -0.74
C GLN A 59 -11.20 -9.68 -0.82
N PRO A 60 -12.16 -10.57 -1.09
CA PRO A 60 -11.86 -11.97 -1.35
C PRO A 60 -10.81 -12.13 -2.46
N PRO A 61 -9.87 -13.09 -2.36
CA PRO A 61 -9.74 -14.10 -1.31
C PRO A 61 -8.94 -13.64 -0.07
N VAL A 62 -8.46 -12.39 -0.05
CA VAL A 62 -7.53 -11.89 0.97
C VAL A 62 -8.24 -11.59 2.29
N TYR A 63 -9.41 -10.96 2.21
CA TYR A 63 -10.24 -10.68 3.37
C TYR A 63 -11.72 -10.68 3.00
N HIS A 64 -12.55 -11.27 3.87
CA HIS A 64 -13.99 -11.03 3.86
C HIS A 64 -14.57 -11.32 5.24
N HIS A 65 -15.57 -10.53 5.66
CA HIS A 65 -16.18 -10.69 6.97
C HIS A 65 -16.91 -12.04 7.16
N SER A 66 -17.27 -12.71 6.06
CA SER A 66 -17.89 -14.04 6.08
C SER A 66 -16.89 -15.20 6.07
N LEU A 67 -15.59 -14.93 5.86
CA LEU A 67 -14.55 -15.96 5.95
C LEU A 67 -14.21 -16.24 7.42
N PRO A 68 -13.84 -17.49 7.76
CA PRO A 68 -13.26 -17.80 9.07
C PRO A 68 -12.11 -16.85 9.43
N ALA A 69 -12.06 -16.42 10.68
CA ALA A 69 -11.00 -15.53 11.18
C ALA A 69 -9.60 -16.10 10.88
N THR A 70 -9.42 -17.41 10.96
CA THR A 70 -8.16 -18.10 10.60
C THR A 70 -7.72 -17.83 9.16
N LEU A 71 -8.65 -17.81 8.20
CA LEU A 71 -8.32 -17.47 6.81
C LEU A 71 -7.98 -15.99 6.65
N ASN A 72 -8.73 -15.10 7.30
CA ASN A 72 -8.45 -13.67 7.29
C ASN A 72 -7.08 -13.36 7.92
N PHE A 73 -6.71 -13.99 9.03
CA PHE A 73 -5.39 -13.82 9.64
C PHE A 73 -4.27 -14.42 8.79
N ALA A 74 -4.49 -15.60 8.19
CA ALA A 74 -3.48 -16.23 7.36
C ALA A 74 -3.20 -15.45 6.07
N ALA A 75 -4.23 -14.89 5.43
CA ALA A 75 -4.07 -14.12 4.20
C ALA A 75 -3.77 -12.64 4.51
N PHE A 76 -4.76 -11.88 4.97
CA PHE A 76 -4.60 -10.45 5.23
C PHE A 76 -3.62 -10.14 6.37
N GLY A 77 -3.69 -10.90 7.47
CA GLY A 77 -2.80 -10.69 8.62
C GLY A 77 -1.32 -10.92 8.31
N SER A 78 -0.99 -11.95 7.52
CA SER A 78 0.41 -12.21 7.11
C SER A 78 0.97 -11.11 6.21
N MET A 79 0.14 -10.54 5.34
CA MET A 79 0.54 -9.41 4.50
C MET A 79 0.86 -8.16 5.33
N VAL A 80 -0.01 -7.82 6.29
CA VAL A 80 0.22 -6.70 7.22
C VAL A 80 1.50 -6.95 8.02
N ALA A 81 1.68 -8.15 8.57
CA ALA A 81 2.88 -8.51 9.33
C ALA A 81 4.16 -8.40 8.48
N THR A 82 4.11 -8.81 7.21
CA THR A 82 5.26 -8.72 6.29
C THR A 82 5.64 -7.28 6.01
N ALA A 83 4.66 -6.41 5.82
CA ALA A 83 4.91 -4.98 5.60
C ALA A 83 5.45 -4.31 6.88
N MET A 84 4.95 -4.68 8.07
CA MET A 84 5.50 -4.23 9.33
C MET A 84 6.96 -4.69 9.53
N ALA A 85 7.29 -5.93 9.16
CA ALA A 85 8.67 -6.44 9.24
C ALA A 85 9.64 -5.63 8.38
N HIS A 86 9.23 -5.20 7.17
CA HIS A 86 10.02 -4.30 6.34
C HIS A 86 10.21 -2.91 6.99
N LEU A 87 9.19 -2.35 7.65
CA LEU A 87 9.32 -1.08 8.38
C LEU A 87 10.32 -1.18 9.55
N LEU A 88 10.34 -2.33 10.22
CA LEU A 88 11.28 -2.62 11.31
C LEU A 88 12.70 -2.95 10.82
N GLY A 89 12.90 -3.14 9.51
CA GLY A 89 14.20 -3.52 8.93
C GLY A 89 14.58 -4.98 9.15
N GLU A 90 13.60 -5.85 9.43
CA GLU A 90 13.79 -7.30 9.64
C GLU A 90 13.92 -8.08 8.32
N ILE A 91 13.62 -7.44 7.18
CA ILE A 91 13.63 -8.03 5.82
C ILE A 91 14.32 -7.08 4.84
#